data_AF-A0A937WF41-F1
#
_entry.id   AF-A0A937WF41-F1
#
_cell.length_a   1.000
_cell.length_b   1.000
_cell.length_c   1.000
_cell.angle_alpha   90.00
_cell.angle_beta   90.00
_cell.angle_gamma   90.00
#
_symmetry.space_group_name_H-M   'P 1'
#
loop_
_entity.id
_entity.type
_entity.pdbx_description
1 polymer ?
#
loop_
_entity_poly.entity_id
_entity_poly.type
_entity_poly.pdbx_seq_one_letter_code
_entity_poly.pdbx_strand_id
1 'polypeptide(L)'
;MANMVNLEQAERLVAQLPSQEQLKLVARICEQLSVTPPVVLSEESAEEQARQKRLANLDVWLAECEKVAELWEGKFDSAADLRRIRDEEV
;
A
#
# COMPACT_ATOMS: atom_id res chain seq x y z
N MET A 1 32.54 0.48 22.22
CA MET A 1 33.21 -0.51 21.36
C MET A 1 32.27 -1.70 21.24
N ALA A 2 31.49 -1.78 20.16
CA ALA A 2 30.63 -2.93 19.93
C ALA A 2 31.54 -4.11 19.58
N ASN A 3 31.70 -5.04 20.52
CA ASN A 3 32.35 -6.31 20.22
C ASN A 3 31.50 -7.00 19.15
N MET A 4 31.89 -6.88 17.89
CA MET A 4 31.29 -7.62 16.80
C MET A 4 31.62 -9.09 17.01
N VAL A 5 30.72 -9.77 17.70
CA VAL A 5 30.73 -11.23 17.76
C VAL A 5 30.37 -11.70 16.34
N ASN A 6 31.31 -12.40 15.71
CA ASN A 6 31.10 -13.08 14.43
C ASN A 6 29.92 -14.07 14.59
N LEU A 7 29.07 -14.22 13.57
CA LEU A 7 27.98 -15.20 13.53
C LEU A 7 28.41 -16.60 13.98
N GLU A 8 29.56 -17.09 13.52
CA GLU A 8 30.13 -18.39 13.88
C GLU A 8 30.48 -18.49 15.38
N GLN A 9 30.87 -17.36 16.01
CA GLN A 9 31.11 -17.30 17.45
C GLN A 9 29.79 -17.30 18.22
N ALA A 10 28.77 -16.62 17.71
CA ALA A 10 27.43 -16.66 18.29
C ALA A 10 26.84 -18.07 18.25
N GLU A 11 26.97 -18.78 17.13
CA GLU A 11 26.52 -20.18 17.00
C GLU A 11 27.19 -21.10 18.02
N ARG A 12 28.51 -20.96 18.21
CA ARG A 12 29.25 -21.73 19.23
C ARG A 12 28.80 -21.44 20.66
N LEU A 13 28.36 -20.22 20.96
CA LEU A 13 27.85 -19.85 22.27
C LEU A 13 26.41 -20.37 22.46
N VAL A 14 25.60 -20.34 21.41
CA VAL A 14 24.23 -20.89 21.43
C VAL A 14 24.26 -22.41 21.58
N ALA A 15 25.20 -23.09 20.93
CA ALA A 15 25.35 -24.54 21.04
C ALA A 15 25.71 -25.03 22.46
N GLN A 16 26.25 -24.15 23.31
CA GLN A 16 26.55 -24.47 24.72
C GLN A 16 25.33 -24.31 25.64
N LEU A 17 24.24 -23.71 25.15
CA LEU A 17 23.01 -23.56 25.93
C LEU A 17 22.16 -24.85 25.88
N PRO A 18 21.40 -25.16 26.95
CA PRO A 18 20.36 -26.17 26.91
C PRO A 18 19.31 -25.86 25.82
N SER A 19 18.72 -26.89 25.22
CA SER A 19 17.74 -26.76 24.13
C SER A 19 16.58 -25.81 24.46
N GLN A 20 16.13 -25.78 25.71
CA GLN A 20 15.07 -24.87 26.16
C GLN A 20 15.50 -23.39 26.11
N GLU A 21 16.75 -23.08 26.45
CA GLU A 21 17.28 -21.71 26.39
C GLU A 21 17.56 -21.28 24.94
N GLN A 22 17.95 -22.22 24.07
CA GLN A 22 18.06 -21.96 22.63
C GLN A 22 16.71 -21.56 22.03
N LEU A 23 15.63 -22.25 22.38
CA LEU A 23 14.28 -21.91 21.91
C LEU A 23 13.80 -20.55 22.40
N LYS A 24 14.11 -20.17 23.65
CA LYS A 24 13.81 -18.82 24.17
C LYS A 24 14.58 -17.74 23.41
N LEU A 25 15.84 -18.01 23.05
CA LEU A 25 16.66 -17.09 22.28
C LEU A 25 16.06 -16.87 20.88
N VAL A 26 15.65 -17.94 20.20
CA VAL A 26 14.97 -17.86 18.90
C VAL A 26 13.71 -17.02 19.01
N ALA A 27 12.86 -17.26 20.01
CA ALA A 27 11.64 -16.48 20.20
C ALA A 27 11.92 -14.98 20.37
N ARG A 28 12.94 -14.62 21.17
CA ARG A 28 13.36 -13.22 21.35
C ARG A 28 13.90 -12.60 20.07
N ILE A 29 14.68 -13.35 19.28
CA ILE A 29 15.21 -12.86 17.99
C ILE A 29 14.04 -12.61 17.04
N CYS A 30 13.08 -13.55 16.94
CA CYS A 30 11.89 -13.37 16.13
C CYS A 30 11.07 -12.14 16.55
N GLU A 31 10.89 -11.93 17.86
CA GLU A 31 10.20 -10.76 18.39
C GLU A 31 10.94 -9.46 18.06
N GLN A 32 12.26 -9.42 18.26
CA GLN A 32 13.09 -8.26 17.92
C GLN A 32 13.05 -7.96 16.42
N LEU A 33 13.11 -8.97 15.55
CA LEU A 33 12.99 -8.81 14.11
C LEU A 33 11.56 -8.43 13.67
N SER A 34 10.55 -8.74 14.47
CA SER A 34 9.15 -8.34 14.20
C SER A 34 8.88 -6.90 14.63
N VAL A 35 9.54 -6.42 15.70
CA VAL A 35 9.41 -5.05 16.21
C VAL A 35 10.32 -4.07 15.46
N THR A 36 11.46 -4.54 14.98
CA THR A 36 12.36 -3.71 14.17
C THR A 36 11.79 -3.66 12.75
N PRO A 37 11.34 -2.49 12.25
CA PRO A 37 10.91 -2.40 10.86
C PRO A 37 12.11 -2.83 9.99
N PRO A 38 11.90 -3.69 8.99
CA PRO A 38 12.99 -4.24 8.20
C PRO A 38 13.71 -3.09 7.51
N VAL A 39 14.91 -2.76 8.00
CA VAL A 39 15.78 -1.70 7.48
C VAL A 39 16.17 -1.95 6.02
N VAL A 40 15.89 -3.14 5.49
CA VAL A 40 16.21 -3.57 4.12
C VAL A 40 15.06 -3.33 3.12
N LEU A 41 13.84 -2.96 3.54
CA LEU A 41 12.75 -2.68 2.59
C LEU A 41 12.62 -1.21 2.18
N SER A 42 13.49 -0.31 2.64
CA SER A 42 13.21 1.14 2.58
C SER A 42 13.11 1.74 1.17
N GLU A 43 13.70 1.13 0.13
CA GLU A 43 13.61 1.65 -1.24
C GLU A 43 12.44 1.02 -2.03
N GLU A 44 12.31 -0.31 -2.04
CA GLU A 44 11.15 -1.00 -2.65
C GLU A 44 9.83 -0.63 -1.93
N SER A 45 9.85 -0.48 -0.61
CA SER A 45 8.66 -0.06 0.15
C SER A 45 8.30 1.40 -0.12
N ALA A 46 9.26 2.28 -0.39
CA ALA A 46 8.98 3.69 -0.69
C ALA A 46 8.43 3.83 -2.12
N GLU A 47 8.99 3.09 -3.07
CA GLU A 47 8.49 3.06 -4.45
C GLU A 47 7.10 2.43 -4.53
N GLU A 48 6.86 1.32 -3.82
CA GLU A 48 5.55 0.68 -3.76
C GLU A 48 4.52 1.56 -3.04
N GLN A 49 4.89 2.26 -1.95
CA GLN A 49 4.00 3.26 -1.33
C GLN A 49 3.70 4.44 -2.26
N ALA A 50 4.71 4.94 -2.99
CA ALA A 50 4.51 6.00 -3.97
C ALA A 50 3.64 5.56 -5.16
N ARG A 51 3.73 4.28 -5.54
CA ARG A 51 2.87 3.67 -6.55
C ARG A 51 1.43 3.54 -6.05
N GLN A 52 1.22 3.01 -4.85
CA GLN A 52 -0.10 2.87 -4.25
C GLN A 52 -0.80 4.22 -4.08
N LYS A 53 -0.06 5.25 -3.65
CA LYS A 53 -0.60 6.62 -3.55
C LYS A 53 -1.01 7.19 -4.91
N ARG A 54 -0.24 6.91 -5.97
CA ARG A 54 -0.59 7.31 -7.34
C ARG A 54 -1.84 6.60 -7.84
N LEU A 55 -1.96 5.30 -7.59
CA LEU A 55 -3.15 4.52 -7.95
C LEU A 55 -4.39 5.03 -7.23
N ALA A 56 -4.32 5.27 -5.91
CA ALA A 56 -5.43 5.83 -5.14
C ALA A 56 -5.89 7.20 -5.67
N ASN A 57 -4.96 8.06 -6.08
CA ASN A 57 -5.31 9.35 -6.69
C ASN A 57 -5.99 9.18 -8.07
N LEU A 58 -5.57 8.20 -8.87
CA LEU A 58 -6.21 7.89 -10.15
C LEU A 58 -7.61 7.32 -9.96
N ASP A 59 -7.82 6.46 -8.98
CA ASP A 59 -9.14 5.90 -8.68
C ASP A 59 -10.13 6.99 -8.25
N VAL A 60 -9.69 7.97 -7.45
CA VAL A 60 -10.51 9.14 -7.10
C VAL A 60 -10.88 9.94 -8.34
N TRP A 61 -9.92 10.20 -9.23
CA TRP A 61 -10.16 10.95 -10.45
C TRP A 61 -11.09 10.21 -11.41
N LEU A 62 -10.92 8.89 -11.57
CA LEU A 62 -11.82 8.06 -12.38
C LEU A 62 -13.25 8.08 -11.83
N ALA A 63 -13.42 8.00 -10.50
CA ALA A 63 -14.74 8.10 -9.88
C ALA A 63 -15.40 9.46 -10.10
N GLU A 64 -14.63 10.55 -10.20
CA GLU A 64 -15.17 11.86 -10.60
C GLU A 64 -15.58 11.87 -12.08
N CYS A 65 -14.77 11.29 -12.97
CA CYS A 65 -15.11 11.16 -14.38
C CYS A 65 -16.37 10.33 -14.60
N GLU A 66 -16.55 9.23 -13.88
CA GLU A 66 -17.75 8.38 -13.96
C GLU A 66 -19.00 9.15 -13.52
N LYS A 67 -18.94 9.92 -12.43
CA LYS A 67 -20.06 10.79 -12.02
C LYS A 67 -20.42 11.82 -13.08
N VAL A 68 -19.43 12.41 -13.73
CA VAL A 68 -19.68 13.36 -14.84
C VAL A 68 -20.26 12.62 -16.03
N ALA A 69 -19.77 11.42 -16.36
CA ALA A 69 -20.33 10.62 -17.45
C ALA A 69 -21.80 10.29 -17.18
N GLU A 70 -22.16 9.84 -15.97
CA GLU A 70 -23.56 9.57 -15.58
C GLU A 70 -24.47 10.80 -15.72
N LEU A 71 -23.96 12.01 -15.39
CA LEU A 71 -24.71 13.25 -15.58
C LEU A 71 -24.99 13.56 -17.06
N TRP A 72 -24.13 13.11 -17.95
CA TRP A 72 -24.20 13.37 -19.39
C TRP A 72 -24.82 12.21 -20.18
N GLU A 73 -24.90 11.01 -19.59
CA GLU A 73 -25.50 9.80 -20.15
C GLU A 73 -27.04 9.78 -20.02
N GLY A 74 -27.66 10.90 -19.64
CA GLY A 74 -29.07 11.14 -19.90
C GLY A 74 -29.36 11.24 -21.41
N LYS A 75 -30.60 10.96 -21.85
CA LYS A 75 -31.07 11.29 -23.21
C LYS A 75 -31.14 12.81 -23.38
N PHE A 76 -29.99 13.47 -23.48
CA PHE A 76 -29.91 14.88 -23.84
C PHE A 76 -30.01 14.98 -25.38
N ASP A 77 -31.20 14.70 -25.92
CA ASP A 77 -31.49 15.05 -27.32
C ASP A 77 -31.75 16.55 -27.37
N SER A 78 -30.67 17.32 -27.29
CA SER A 78 -30.69 18.78 -27.31
C SER A 78 -31.40 19.30 -28.56
N ALA A 79 -31.38 18.52 -29.66
CA ALA A 79 -32.12 18.86 -30.87
C ALA A 79 -33.63 18.67 -30.69
N ALA A 80 -34.10 17.64 -29.98
CA ALA A 80 -35.51 17.49 -29.62
C ALA A 80 -35.98 18.56 -28.63
N ASP A 81 -35.19 18.87 -27.61
CA ASP A 81 -35.53 19.90 -26.63
C ASP A 81 -35.58 21.31 -27.25
N LEU A 82 -34.65 21.64 -28.15
CA LEU A 82 -34.67 22.90 -28.89
C LEU A 82 -35.85 22.99 -29.88
N ARG A 83 -36.24 21.87 -30.51
CA ARG A 83 -37.46 21.83 -31.34
C ARG A 83 -38.72 22.07 -30.49
N ARG A 84 -38.79 21.50 -29.28
CA ARG A 84 -39.91 21.71 -28.36
C ARG A 84 -40.02 23.16 -27.91
N ILE A 85 -38.92 23.81 -27.54
CA ILE A 85 -38.91 25.24 -27.18
C ILE A 85 -39.40 26.11 -28.35
N ARG A 86 -38.94 25.84 -29.57
CA ARG A 86 -39.41 26.55 -30.77
C ARG A 86 -40.92 26.40 -30.99
N ASP A 87 -41.47 25.23 -30.72
CA ASP A 87 -42.88 24.92 -30.98
C ASP A 87 -43.81 25.35 -29.83
N GLU A 88 -43.30 25.57 -28.61
CA GLU A 88 -44.03 26.10 -27.44
C GLU A 88 -44.17 27.64 -27.43
N GLU A 89 -43.36 28.37 -28.21
CA GLU A 89 -43.40 29.84 -28.35
C GLU A 89 -44.24 30.36 -29.55
N VAL A 90 -45.04 29.48 -30.17
CA VAL A 90 -46.01 29.80 -31.25
C VAL A 90 -47.43 29.68 -30.74
#